data_AF-Q03932-F1
#
_entry.id   AF-Q03932-F1
#
_cell.length_a   1.000
_cell.length_b   1.000
_cell.length_c   1.000
_cell.angle_alpha   90.00
_cell.angle_beta   90.00
_cell.angle_gamma   90.00
#
_symmetry.space_group_name_H-M   'P 1'
#
loop_
_entity.id
_entity.type
_entity.pdbx_description
1 polymer ?
#
loop_
_entity_poly.entity_id
_entity_poly.type
_entity_poly.pdbx_seq_one_letter_code
_entity_poly.pdbx_strand_id
1 'polypeptide(L)'
;DLPGLKKEEVKVEVEEGKVLQISGERNKEKEEKNDKWHPLEVSSGKFLRRFRLPENANVDEVKAGMENGVLTVTVPKVEMKKPEVSVIDISG
;
A
#
# COMPACT_ATOMS: atom_id res chain seq x y z
N ASP A 1 -5.94 -7.16 0.09
CA ASP A 1 -5.58 -8.33 0.92
C ASP A 1 -4.53 -9.15 0.18
N LEU A 2 -3.68 -9.86 0.92
CA LEU A 2 -2.53 -10.64 0.45
C LEU A 2 -2.51 -12.04 1.11
N PRO A 3 -3.60 -12.84 1.07
CA PRO A 3 -3.59 -14.16 1.69
C PRO A 3 -2.52 -15.08 1.09
N GLY A 4 -1.87 -15.87 1.94
CA GLY A 4 -0.84 -16.84 1.52
C GLY A 4 0.51 -16.25 1.13
N LEU A 5 0.67 -14.92 1.06
CA LEU A 5 1.99 -14.30 0.93
C LEU A 5 2.66 -14.20 2.29
N LYS A 6 3.98 -14.30 2.32
CA LYS A 6 4.81 -13.96 3.47
C LYS A 6 5.27 -12.51 3.38
N LYS A 7 5.64 -11.92 4.52
CA LYS A 7 6.08 -10.51 4.59
C LYS A 7 7.30 -10.24 3.70
N GLU A 8 8.14 -11.25 3.48
CA GLU A 8 9.35 -11.17 2.65
C GLU A 8 9.03 -11.11 1.15
N GLU A 9 7.83 -11.52 0.76
CA GLU A 9 7.35 -11.52 -0.63
C GLU A 9 6.65 -10.21 -1.03
N VAL A 10 6.57 -9.26 -0.09
CA VAL A 10 5.89 -7.98 -0.27
C VAL A 10 6.87 -6.85 0.00
N LYS A 11 6.97 -5.91 -0.94
CA LYS A 11 7.82 -4.74 -0.85
C LYS A 11 6.96 -3.48 -0.72
N VAL A 12 7.29 -2.64 0.25
CA VAL A 12 6.64 -1.35 0.50
C VAL A 12 7.70 -0.26 0.44
N GLU A 13 7.51 0.73 -0.43
CA GLU A 13 8.47 1.79 -0.69
C GLU A 13 7.77 3.13 -0.81
N VAL A 14 8.47 4.22 -0.52
CA VAL A 14 8.02 5.58 -0.87
C VAL A 14 9.01 6.14 -1.89
N GLU A 15 8.51 6.37 -3.10
CA GLU A 15 9.27 6.96 -4.20
C GLU A 15 9.26 8.49 -4.13
N GLU A 16 10.08 9.13 -4.97
CA GLU A 16 10.09 10.58 -5.15
C GLU A 16 8.67 11.12 -5.44
N GLY A 17 8.38 12.32 -4.92
CA GLY A 17 7.05 12.91 -5.06
C GLY A 17 5.99 12.34 -4.11
N LYS A 18 6.41 11.67 -3.03
CA LYS A 18 5.54 11.08 -1.98
C LYS A 18 4.58 10.04 -2.55
N VAL A 19 5.09 9.12 -3.37
CA VAL A 19 4.30 8.01 -3.94
C VAL A 19 4.58 6.74 -3.15
N LEU A 20 3.58 6.26 -2.41
CA LEU A 20 3.63 4.95 -1.74
C LEU A 20 3.43 3.85 -2.77
N GLN A 21 4.41 2.98 -2.91
CA GLN A 21 4.40 1.82 -3.78
C GLN A 21 4.35 0.53 -2.97
N ILE A 22 3.44 -0.38 -3.35
CA ILE A 22 3.31 -1.72 -2.78
C ILE A 22 3.41 -2.72 -3.93
N SER A 23 4.41 -3.58 -3.89
CA SER A 23 4.66 -4.59 -4.92
C SER A 23 4.92 -5.96 -4.33
N GLY A 24 4.75 -7.01 -5.13
CA GLY A 24 5.01 -8.38 -4.74
C GLY A 24 4.60 -9.36 -5.82
N GLU A 25 4.83 -10.65 -5.56
CA GLU A 25 4.52 -11.72 -6.49
C GLU A 25 3.81 -12.86 -5.76
N ARG A 26 2.61 -13.21 -6.22
CA ARG A 26 1.90 -14.39 -5.72
C ARG A 26 2.30 -15.58 -6.58
N ASN A 27 3.17 -16.42 -6.03
CA ASN A 27 3.54 -17.69 -6.64
C ASN A 27 2.41 -18.72 -6.47
N LYS A 28 2.16 -19.53 -7.50
CA LYS A 28 1.40 -20.77 -7.34
C LYS A 28 2.29 -21.75 -6.59
N GLU A 29 1.80 -22.34 -5.50
CA GLU A 29 2.49 -23.48 -4.89
C GLU A 29 2.68 -24.57 -5.96
N LYS A 30 3.89 -25.13 -6.01
CA LYS A 30 4.20 -26.27 -6.88
C LYS A 30 3.42 -27.47 -6.34
N GLU A 31 2.34 -27.85 -7.02
CA GLU A 31 1.62 -29.08 -6.72
C GLU A 31 2.45 -30.31 -7.13
N GLU A 32 2.63 -31.22 -6.17
CA GLU A 32 3.09 -32.58 -6.42
C GLU A 32 2.10 -33.28 -7.37
N LYS A 33 2.67 -33.83 -8.45
CA LYS A 33 1.96 -34.67 -9.42
C LYS A 33 1.35 -35.87 -8.68
N ASN A 34 0.08 -35.88 -8.28
CA ASN A 34 -0.70 -37.12 -8.17
C ASN A 34 -2.20 -37.03 -7.86
N ASP A 35 -2.82 -35.87 -7.59
CA ASP A 35 -4.25 -35.87 -7.24
C ASP A 35 -5.15 -35.00 -8.11
N LYS A 36 -6.39 -35.48 -8.24
CA LYS A 36 -7.47 -34.98 -9.11
C LYS A 36 -7.66 -33.46 -9.02
N TRP A 37 -7.69 -32.83 -10.19
CA TRP A 37 -7.86 -31.39 -10.35
C TRP A 37 -9.28 -30.91 -10.03
N HIS A 38 -9.39 -29.98 -9.09
CA HIS A 38 -10.49 -29.01 -9.03
C HIS A 38 -9.89 -27.63 -9.39
N PRO A 39 -10.59 -26.78 -10.17
CA PRO A 39 -10.04 -25.49 -10.55
C PRO A 39 -9.78 -24.62 -9.31
N LEU A 40 -8.51 -24.34 -9.03
CA LEU A 40 -8.10 -23.33 -8.05
C LEU A 40 -8.26 -21.93 -8.66
N GLU A 41 -9.22 -21.15 -8.16
CA GLU A 41 -9.44 -19.74 -8.53
C GLU A 41 -8.40 -18.77 -7.94
N VAL A 42 -7.24 -19.26 -7.51
CA VAL A 42 -6.20 -18.41 -6.91
C VAL A 42 -5.38 -17.75 -8.02
N SER A 43 -5.52 -16.44 -8.16
CA SER A 43 -4.75 -15.64 -9.11
C SER A 43 -3.25 -15.71 -8.77
N SER A 44 -2.45 -16.36 -9.61
CA SER A 44 -0.99 -16.23 -9.61
C SER A 44 -0.57 -14.99 -10.39
N GLY A 45 0.44 -14.25 -9.91
CA GLY A 45 1.01 -13.14 -10.66
C GLY A 45 1.65 -12.04 -9.80
N LYS A 46 2.38 -11.16 -10.49
CA LYS A 46 2.97 -9.94 -9.92
C LYS A 46 1.90 -8.88 -9.73
N PHE A 47 1.98 -8.15 -8.63
CA PHE A 47 1.13 -7.00 -8.37
C PHE A 47 1.97 -5.76 -8.09
N LEU A 48 1.41 -4.61 -8.46
CA LEU A 48 1.96 -3.28 -8.18
C LEU A 48 0.79 -2.33 -7.92
N ARG A 49 0.79 -1.68 -6.76
CA ARG A 49 -0.16 -0.61 -6.44
C ARG A 49 0.60 0.63 -6.01
N ARG A 50 0.16 1.78 -6.50
CA ARG A 50 0.76 3.08 -6.19
C ARG A 50 -0.29 4.03 -5.68
N PHE A 51 0.04 4.76 -4.62
CA PHE A 51 -0.82 5.76 -3.99
C PHE A 51 -0.05 7.06 -3.83
N ARG A 52 -0.62 8.17 -4.31
CA ARG A 52 -0.05 9.49 -4.04
C ARG A 52 -0.45 9.89 -2.64
N LEU A 53 0.54 10.16 -1.78
CA LEU A 53 0.29 10.62 -0.42
C LEU A 53 -0.03 12.12 -0.42
N PRO A 54 -0.82 12.60 0.55
CA PRO A 54 -1.07 14.03 0.71
C PRO A 54 0.21 14.79 1.05
N GLU A 55 0.22 16.10 0.81
CA GLU A 55 1.40 16.94 1.08
C GLU A 55 1.83 16.92 2.54
N ASN A 56 0.88 16.77 3.47
CA ASN A 56 1.16 16.70 4.89
C ASN A 56 1.46 15.29 5.40
N ALA A 57 1.68 14.30 4.53
CA ALA A 57 2.16 13.00 4.97
C ALA A 57 3.58 13.09 5.56
N ASN A 58 3.75 12.53 6.75
CA ASN A 58 5.05 12.31 7.38
C ASN A 58 5.61 10.97 6.89
N VAL A 59 6.52 11.04 5.91
CA VAL A 59 7.11 9.85 5.27
C VAL A 59 8.12 9.16 6.18
N ASP A 60 8.76 9.91 7.08
CA ASP A 60 9.81 9.40 7.97
C ASP A 60 9.25 8.46 9.07
N GLU A 61 7.94 8.55 9.34
CA GLU A 61 7.25 7.76 10.35
C GLU A 61 6.28 6.71 9.76
N VAL A 62 6.47 6.34 8.49
CA VAL A 62 5.67 5.28 7.86
C VAL A 62 5.90 3.96 8.58
N LYS A 63 4.81 3.27 8.92
CA LYS A 63 4.82 1.94 9.54
C LYS A 63 4.06 0.96 8.66
N ALA A 64 4.59 -0.25 8.54
CA ALA A 64 3.93 -1.34 7.83
C ALA A 64 3.90 -2.59 8.72
N GLY A 65 2.77 -3.27 8.74
CA GLY A 65 2.58 -4.53 9.46
C GLY A 65 1.72 -5.48 8.63
N MET A 66 1.93 -6.78 8.80
CA MET A 66 1.12 -7.78 8.12
C MET A 66 0.59 -8.79 9.14
N GLU A 67 -0.72 -8.97 9.14
CA GLU A 67 -1.41 -9.86 10.07
C GLU A 67 -2.55 -10.57 9.32
N ASN A 68 -2.65 -11.90 9.49
CA ASN A 68 -3.70 -12.73 8.88
C ASN A 68 -3.89 -12.50 7.36
N GLY A 69 -2.78 -12.31 6.63
CA GLY A 69 -2.82 -12.05 5.18
C GLY A 69 -3.25 -10.64 4.79
N VAL A 70 -3.32 -9.70 5.74
CA VAL A 70 -3.65 -8.29 5.49
C VAL A 70 -2.42 -7.44 5.76
N LEU A 71 -1.95 -6.72 4.73
CA LEU A 71 -0.95 -5.67 4.88
C LEU A 71 -1.63 -4.37 5.29
N THR A 72 -1.20 -3.81 6.41
CA THR A 72 -1.60 -2.49 6.88
C THR A 72 -0.40 -1.54 6.78
N VAL A 73 -0.58 -0.43 6.07
CA VAL A 73 0.41 0.66 5.98
C VAL A 73 -0.19 1.91 6.62
N THR A 74 0.49 2.43 7.64
CA THR A 74 0.09 3.64 8.36
C THR A 74 1.06 4.77 8.02
N VAL A 75 0.50 5.87 7.51
CA VAL A 75 1.26 7.09 7.18
C VAL A 75 0.71 8.22 8.04
N PRO A 76 1.44 8.67 9.09
CA PRO A 76 1.03 9.78 9.91
C PRO A 76 0.91 11.08 9.09
N LYS A 77 0.03 11.97 9.52
CA LYS A 77 -0.08 13.32 8.97
C LYS A 77 0.60 14.30 9.91
N VAL A 78 1.42 15.19 9.37
CA VAL A 78 1.92 16.36 10.08
C VAL A 78 0.76 17.34 10.23
N GLU A 79 0.62 17.90 11.43
CA GLU A 79 -0.31 19.01 11.65
C GLU A 79 0.12 20.20 10.80
N MET A 80 -0.74 20.57 9.85
CA MET A 80 -0.64 21.84 9.15
C MET A 80 -1.55 22.85 9.87
N LYS A 81 -1.04 24.07 10.09
CA LYS A 81 -1.90 25.18 10.54
C LYS A 81 -3.06 25.29 9.55
N LYS A 82 -4.29 25.20 10.06
CA LYS A 82 -5.47 25.46 9.23
C LYS A 82 -5.33 26.86 8.66
N PRO A 83 -5.59 27.06 7.35
CA PRO A 83 -5.55 28.39 6.78
C PRO A 83 -6.56 29.27 7.54
N GLU A 84 -6.08 30.37 8.11
CA GLU A 84 -6.94 31.40 8.65
C GLU A 84 -7.66 32.05 7.47
N VAL A 85 -8.99 32.06 7.50
CA VAL A 85 -9.78 32.71 6.47
C VAL A 85 -9.60 34.22 6.64
N SER A 86 -8.88 34.85 5.72
CA SER A 86 -8.84 36.30 5.62
C SER A 86 -10.02 36.78 4.76
N VAL A 87 -10.82 37.70 5.33
CA VAL A 87 -11.81 38.46 4.56
C VAL A 87 -11.04 39.44 3.68
N ILE A 88 -11.27 39.39 2.37
CA ILE A 88 -10.67 40.32 1.41
C ILE A 88 -11.73 41.36 1.05
N ASP A 89 -11.47 42.62 1.38
CA ASP A 89 -12.34 43.73 0.98
C ASP A 89 -12.17 44.04 -0.51
N ILE A 90 -13.29 44.27 -1.21
CA ILE A 90 -13.31 44.69 -2.61
C ILE A 90 -13.35 46.22 -2.64
N SER A 91 -12.30 46.85 -3.17
CA SER A 91 -12.28 48.29 -3.44
C SER A 91 -12.96 48.62 -4.77
N GLY A 92 -13.77 49.69 -4.79
CA GLY A 92 -14.33 50.32 -6.00
C GLY A 92 -13.66 51.64 -6.33
#